data_AF-A0A4R7HYT3-F1
#
_entry.id   AF-A0A4R7HYT3-F1
#
_cell.length_a   1.000
_cell.length_b   1.000
_cell.length_c   1.000
_cell.angle_alpha   90.00
_cell.angle_beta   90.00
_cell.angle_gamma   90.00
#
_symmetry.space_group_name_H-M   'P 1'
#
loop_
_entity.id
_entity.type
_entity.pdbx_description
1 polymer ?
#
loop_
_entity_poly.entity_id
_entity_poly.type
_entity_poly.pdbx_seq_one_letter_code
_entity_poly.pdbx_strand_id
1 'polypeptide(L)'
;MSESPLRLPPKPKPSPWAVGLSIGMVVFTVVCARTVGFSFSGLIEDFGRNNPVAKGLLEISWGEMFSERSRKAFLETLQMAVLGTTAGAIVSLPIALWSTEVGNPYLIPRVLLRSFNNVVRAIPDLLWAGLFVLGVGIGALPGLLALFFFSMAVIVKLTADTLDGIDMGPIEAAKASGASHTQMLRTAVVPQILPAYSSYVLYDFELNLRASAVLGLVGAGGIGQRLDFFRNRGDWGKLWGLVLMFFLVVVVVEWLSVRIRRRLV
;
A
#
# COMPACT_ATOMS: atom_id res chain seq x y z
N MET A 1 -43.14 6.34 -44.03
CA MET A 1 -43.24 5.11 -43.21
C MET A 1 -42.93 5.52 -41.78
N SER A 2 -43.92 5.49 -40.88
CA SER A 2 -43.77 5.91 -39.48
C SER A 2 -43.03 4.82 -38.72
N GLU A 3 -41.92 5.18 -38.06
CA GLU A 3 -41.19 4.26 -37.18
C GLU A 3 -42.02 3.96 -35.93
N SER A 4 -42.23 2.67 -35.66
CA SER A 4 -42.93 2.20 -34.46
C SER A 4 -42.06 2.44 -33.22
N PRO A 5 -42.57 3.06 -32.15
CA PRO A 5 -41.80 3.30 -30.94
C PRO A 5 -41.37 1.98 -30.29
N LEU A 6 -40.07 1.85 -30.01
CA LEU A 6 -39.46 0.71 -29.35
C LEU A 6 -40.13 0.46 -27.99
N ARG A 7 -40.86 -0.67 -27.86
CA ARG A 7 -41.45 -1.11 -26.58
C ARG A 7 -40.37 -1.73 -25.70
N LEU A 8 -39.90 -0.98 -24.71
CA LEU A 8 -38.97 -1.50 -23.71
C LEU A 8 -39.68 -2.53 -22.81
N PRO A 9 -39.04 -3.67 -22.48
CA PRO A 9 -39.61 -4.64 -21.57
C PRO A 9 -39.76 -4.05 -20.15
N PRO A 10 -40.81 -4.44 -19.40
CA PRO A 10 -41.03 -3.94 -18.05
C PRO A 10 -39.90 -4.39 -17.12
N LYS A 11 -39.42 -3.47 -16.28
CA LYS A 11 -38.34 -3.74 -15.32
C LYS A 11 -38.77 -4.90 -14.39
N PRO A 12 -37.93 -5.94 -14.20
CA PRO A 12 -38.28 -7.07 -13.35
C PRO A 12 -38.50 -6.60 -11.91
N LYS A 13 -39.53 -7.16 -11.24
CA LYS A 13 -39.81 -6.87 -9.83
C LYS A 13 -38.63 -7.32 -8.96
N PRO A 14 -38.26 -6.57 -7.91
CA PRO A 14 -37.17 -6.97 -7.04
C PRO A 14 -37.49 -8.31 -6.36
N SER A 15 -36.51 -9.22 -6.39
CA SER A 15 -36.64 -10.54 -5.76
C SER A 15 -36.88 -10.39 -4.25
N PRO A 16 -37.82 -11.15 -3.64
CA PRO A 16 -38.04 -11.13 -2.19
C PRO A 16 -36.76 -11.39 -1.38
N TRP A 17 -35.85 -12.21 -1.91
CA TRP A 17 -34.53 -12.47 -1.33
C TRP A 17 -33.61 -11.26 -1.39
N ALA A 18 -33.62 -10.51 -2.50
CA ALA A 18 -32.82 -9.30 -2.62
C ALA A 18 -33.33 -8.21 -1.65
N VAL A 19 -34.65 -8.11 -1.48
CA VAL A 19 -35.27 -7.20 -0.50
C VAL A 19 -34.91 -7.64 0.93
N GLY A 20 -35.05 -8.92 1.25
CA GLY A 20 -34.69 -9.48 2.55
C GLY A 20 -33.21 -9.28 2.89
N LEU A 21 -32.30 -9.54 1.95
CA LEU A 21 -30.87 -9.30 2.10
C LEU A 21 -30.56 -7.82 2.32
N SER A 22 -31.19 -6.92 1.56
CA SER A 22 -30.99 -5.47 1.73
C SER A 22 -31.45 -5.01 3.11
N ILE A 23 -32.61 -5.47 3.57
CA ILE A 23 -33.12 -5.17 4.92
C ILE A 23 -32.16 -5.73 5.98
N GLY A 24 -31.71 -6.98 5.81
CA GLY A 24 -30.75 -7.62 6.70
C GLY A 24 -29.43 -6.85 6.80
N MET A 25 -28.89 -6.38 5.68
CA MET A 25 -27.69 -5.53 5.65
C MET A 25 -27.92 -4.21 6.39
N VAL A 26 -29.06 -3.54 6.17
CA VAL A 26 -29.38 -2.28 6.87
C VAL A 26 -29.51 -2.51 8.38
N VAL A 27 -30.23 -3.56 8.80
CA VAL A 27 -30.38 -3.90 10.22
C VAL A 27 -29.02 -4.21 10.83
N PHE A 28 -28.20 -5.02 10.17
CA PHE A 28 -26.85 -5.34 10.62
C PHE A 28 -26.00 -4.08 10.76
N THR A 29 -26.01 -3.18 9.77
CA THR A 29 -25.31 -1.88 9.84
C THR A 29 -25.78 -1.04 11.03
N VAL A 30 -27.09 -0.96 11.28
CA VAL A 30 -27.64 -0.19 12.41
C VAL A 30 -27.25 -0.82 13.75
N VAL A 31 -27.28 -2.15 13.86
CA VAL A 31 -26.83 -2.88 15.06
C VAL A 31 -25.35 -2.60 15.31
N CYS A 32 -24.50 -2.76 14.29
CA CYS A 32 -23.07 -2.47 14.39
C CYS A 32 -22.80 -1.02 14.80
N ALA A 33 -23.49 -0.05 14.18
CA ALA A 33 -23.36 1.37 14.52
C ALA A 33 -23.69 1.62 16.00
N ARG A 34 -24.78 1.02 16.50
CA ARG A 34 -25.16 1.14 17.91
C ARG A 34 -24.19 0.44 18.85
N THR A 35 -23.69 -0.75 18.51
CA THR A 35 -22.73 -1.48 19.36
C THR A 35 -21.39 -0.76 19.49
N VAL A 36 -20.98 -0.01 18.47
CA VAL A 36 -19.77 0.82 18.49
C VAL A 36 -20.02 2.16 19.21
N GLY A 37 -21.26 2.45 19.62
CA GLY A 37 -21.62 3.71 20.26
C GLY A 37 -21.66 4.89 19.29
N PHE A 38 -21.76 4.64 17.98
CA PHE A 38 -21.84 5.69 16.98
C PHE A 38 -23.15 6.48 17.15
N SER A 39 -23.04 7.80 17.31
CA SER A 39 -24.18 8.71 17.36
C SER A 39 -23.94 9.91 16.45
N PHE A 40 -24.92 10.23 15.60
CA PHE A 40 -24.82 11.36 14.67
C PHE A 40 -24.88 12.70 15.41
N SER A 41 -25.68 12.79 16.48
CA SER A 41 -25.76 13.97 17.34
C SER A 41 -24.45 14.20 18.10
N GLY A 42 -23.84 13.15 18.67
CA GLY A 42 -22.55 13.26 19.37
C GLY A 42 -21.43 13.75 18.45
N LEU A 43 -21.44 13.34 17.18
CA LEU A 43 -20.49 13.84 16.18
C LEU A 43 -20.64 15.35 15.95
N ILE A 44 -21.86 15.87 15.81
CA ILE A 44 -22.11 17.31 15.64
C ILE A 44 -21.72 18.08 16.91
N GLU A 45 -22.04 17.55 18.09
CA GLU A 45 -21.71 18.15 19.38
C GLU A 45 -20.19 18.21 19.61
N ASP A 46 -19.44 17.16 19.26
CA ASP A 46 -17.98 17.12 19.39
C ASP A 46 -17.27 18.07 18.40
N PHE A 47 -17.88 18.34 17.24
CA PHE A 47 -17.42 19.37 16.31
C PHE A 47 -17.78 20.79 16.78
N GLY A 48 -18.92 20.96 17.45
CA GLY A 48 -19.36 22.24 18.02
C GLY A 48 -18.66 22.61 19.32
N ARG A 49 -18.11 21.63 20.05
CA ARG A 49 -17.27 21.84 21.23
C ARG A 49 -15.94 22.50 20.85
N ASN A 50 -15.30 23.14 21.84
CA ASN A 50 -13.93 23.65 21.76
C ASN A 50 -12.91 22.50 21.58
N ASN A 51 -12.96 21.82 20.44
CA ASN A 51 -12.09 20.71 20.11
C ASN A 51 -10.71 21.27 19.70
N PRO A 52 -9.67 21.06 20.51
CA PRO A 52 -8.36 21.66 20.25
C PRO A 52 -7.70 21.09 18.99
N VAL A 53 -8.07 19.87 18.56
CA VAL A 53 -7.65 19.29 17.29
C VAL A 53 -8.24 20.06 16.11
N ALA A 54 -9.55 20.35 16.15
CA ALA A 54 -10.23 21.10 15.10
C ALA A 54 -9.77 22.57 15.04
N LYS A 55 -9.50 23.19 16.20
CA LYS A 55 -8.90 24.52 16.25
C LYS A 55 -7.50 24.56 15.64
N GLY A 56 -6.68 23.54 15.89
CA GLY A 56 -5.35 23.46 15.28
C GLY A 56 -5.37 23.45 13.75
N LEU A 57 -6.47 23.03 13.13
CA LEU A 57 -6.70 23.05 11.68
C LEU A 57 -6.85 24.48 11.15
N LEU A 58 -7.33 25.41 11.98
CA LEU A 58 -7.44 26.84 11.68
C LEU A 58 -6.15 27.60 12.05
N GLU A 59 -5.38 27.08 13.00
CA GLU A 59 -4.15 27.68 13.55
C GLU A 59 -2.89 26.94 13.06
N ILE A 60 -2.80 26.66 11.76
CA ILE A 60 -1.68 25.91 11.18
C ILE A 60 -0.36 26.65 11.36
N SER A 61 0.63 25.97 11.95
CA SER A 61 1.98 26.51 12.11
C SER A 61 2.83 26.30 10.85
N TRP A 62 2.89 27.34 10.01
CA TRP A 62 3.77 27.36 8.83
C TRP A 62 5.26 27.27 9.18
N GLY A 63 5.66 27.77 10.35
CA GLY A 63 7.05 27.72 10.82
C GLY A 63 7.55 26.29 11.03
N GLU A 64 6.73 25.41 11.60
CA GLU A 64 7.13 24.01 11.83
C GLU A 64 7.21 23.22 10.52
N MET A 65 6.33 23.51 9.54
CA MET A 65 6.35 22.89 8.22
C MET A 65 7.69 23.08 7.50
N PHE A 66 8.31 24.26 7.63
CA PHE A 66 9.60 24.55 6.99
C PHE A 66 10.81 24.43 7.91
N SER A 67 10.64 23.90 9.13
CA SER A 67 11.73 23.77 10.08
C SER A 67 12.79 22.78 9.56
N GLU A 68 14.06 23.04 9.89
CA GLU A 68 15.17 22.16 9.51
C GLU A 68 14.95 20.73 10.02
N ARG A 69 14.41 20.61 11.24
CA ARG A 69 14.14 19.33 11.86
C ARG A 69 12.99 18.57 11.17
N SER A 70 11.95 19.24 10.68
CA SER A 70 10.87 18.63 9.89
C SER A 70 11.37 18.15 8.53
N ARG A 71 12.21 18.95 7.87
CA ARG A 71 12.87 18.56 6.62
C ARG A 71 13.75 17.33 6.80
N LYS A 72 14.56 17.28 7.86
CA LYS A 72 15.39 16.10 8.19
C LYS A 72 14.53 14.86 8.44
N ALA A 73 13.46 14.97 9.22
CA ALA A 73 12.55 13.86 9.49
C ALA A 73 11.86 13.36 8.20
N PHE A 74 11.47 14.27 7.32
CA PHE A 74 10.91 13.90 6.02
C PHE A 74 11.95 13.22 5.12
N LEU A 75 13.19 13.73 5.07
CA LEU A 75 14.27 13.10 4.30
C LEU A 75 14.57 11.69 4.82
N GLU A 76 14.58 11.48 6.13
CA GLU A 76 14.72 10.15 6.73
C GLU A 76 13.57 9.22 6.30
N THR A 77 12.34 9.73 6.30
CA THR A 77 11.14 9.01 5.81
C THR A 77 11.30 8.58 4.34
N LEU A 78 11.76 9.50 3.49
CA LEU A 78 12.00 9.24 2.08
C LEU A 78 13.13 8.22 1.88
N GLN A 79 14.22 8.33 2.63
CA GLN A 79 15.34 7.40 2.58
C GLN A 79 14.90 5.99 2.99
N MET A 80 14.11 5.87 4.05
CA MET A 80 13.54 4.58 4.49
C MET A 80 12.64 3.98 3.40
N ALA A 81 11.75 4.79 2.81
CA ALA A 81 10.87 4.34 1.74
C ALA A 81 11.68 3.88 0.50
N VAL A 82 12.66 4.66 0.05
CA VAL A 82 13.52 4.29 -1.09
C VAL A 82 14.30 3.01 -0.81
N LEU A 83 15.00 2.93 0.33
CA LEU A 83 15.85 1.80 0.67
C LEU A 83 15.03 0.53 0.93
N GLY A 84 13.94 0.62 1.69
CA GLY A 84 13.03 -0.48 1.96
C GLY A 84 12.42 -1.05 0.68
N THR A 85 11.88 -0.16 -0.17
CA THR A 85 11.29 -0.58 -1.46
C THR A 85 12.34 -1.18 -2.39
N THR A 86 13.51 -0.55 -2.51
CA THR A 86 14.56 -1.02 -3.43
C THR A 86 15.11 -2.38 -3.00
N ALA A 87 15.43 -2.54 -1.71
CA ALA A 87 15.91 -3.81 -1.18
C ALA A 87 14.82 -4.89 -1.30
N GLY A 88 13.57 -4.56 -0.97
CA GLY A 88 12.44 -5.49 -1.09
C GLY A 88 12.19 -5.89 -2.53
N ALA A 89 12.27 -4.95 -3.46
CA ALA A 89 12.19 -5.20 -4.90
C ALA A 89 13.28 -6.17 -5.35
N ILE A 90 14.56 -5.86 -5.09
CA ILE A 90 15.69 -6.71 -5.49
C ILE A 90 15.51 -8.16 -5.02
N VAL A 91 15.05 -8.36 -3.78
CA VAL A 91 14.80 -9.69 -3.22
C VAL A 91 13.51 -10.32 -3.77
N SER A 92 12.50 -9.51 -4.09
CA SER A 92 11.20 -10.00 -4.57
C SER A 92 11.27 -10.66 -5.93
N LEU A 93 12.08 -10.16 -6.86
CA LEU A 93 12.16 -10.70 -8.23
C LEU A 93 12.58 -12.17 -8.28
N PRO A 94 13.70 -12.61 -7.64
CA PRO A 94 14.07 -14.02 -7.62
C PRO A 94 13.04 -14.89 -6.87
N ILE A 95 12.48 -14.39 -5.76
CA ILE A 95 11.45 -15.13 -5.01
C ILE A 95 10.19 -15.32 -5.86
N ALA A 96 9.74 -14.28 -6.56
CA ALA A 96 8.57 -14.33 -7.43
C ALA A 96 8.78 -15.36 -8.55
N LEU A 97 9.91 -15.31 -9.24
CA LEU A 97 10.25 -16.29 -10.29
C LEU A 97 10.22 -17.72 -9.72
N TRP A 98 10.89 -17.97 -8.60
CA TRP A 98 10.94 -19.31 -7.98
C TRP A 98 9.62 -19.79 -7.36
N SER A 99 8.66 -18.88 -7.15
CA SER A 99 7.33 -19.21 -6.64
C SER A 99 6.34 -19.66 -7.72
N THR A 100 6.70 -19.63 -9.00
CA THR A 100 5.82 -19.96 -10.14
C THR A 100 6.30 -21.19 -10.90
N GLU A 101 5.40 -21.84 -11.64
CA GLU A 101 5.75 -23.02 -12.47
C GLU A 101 6.77 -22.67 -13.56
N VAL A 102 6.66 -21.45 -14.11
CA VAL A 102 7.55 -20.93 -15.15
C VAL A 102 8.98 -20.82 -14.65
N GLY A 103 9.18 -20.29 -13.44
CA GLY A 103 10.52 -20.12 -12.87
C GLY A 103 11.09 -21.35 -12.19
N ASN A 104 10.25 -22.23 -11.65
CA ASN A 104 10.69 -23.41 -10.91
C ASN A 104 9.81 -24.64 -11.17
N PRO A 105 10.34 -25.73 -11.75
CA PRO A 105 9.56 -26.93 -12.00
C PRO A 105 9.20 -27.69 -10.70
N TYR A 106 9.97 -27.53 -9.63
CA TYR A 106 9.78 -28.31 -8.40
C TYR A 106 8.60 -27.79 -7.56
N LEU A 107 7.68 -28.68 -7.18
CA LEU A 107 6.46 -28.30 -6.43
C LEU A 107 6.78 -27.83 -5.00
N ILE A 108 7.66 -28.54 -4.28
CA ILE A 108 7.92 -28.29 -2.86
C ILE A 108 8.47 -26.86 -2.63
N PRO A 109 9.52 -26.38 -3.33
CA PRO A 109 10.03 -25.04 -3.08
C PRO A 109 9.02 -23.95 -3.47
N ARG A 110 8.20 -24.17 -4.52
CA ARG A 110 7.13 -23.24 -4.90
C ARG A 110 6.12 -23.07 -3.76
N VAL A 111 5.63 -24.17 -3.20
CA VAL A 111 4.66 -24.16 -2.09
C VAL A 111 5.27 -23.50 -0.85
N LEU A 112 6.53 -23.80 -0.51
CA LEU A 112 7.22 -23.19 0.62
C LEU A 112 7.35 -21.68 0.46
N LEU A 113 7.81 -21.19 -0.70
CA LEU A 113 7.97 -19.76 -0.96
C LEU A 113 6.63 -19.03 -0.97
N ARG A 114 5.58 -19.60 -1.59
CA ARG A 114 4.23 -19.01 -1.56
C ARG A 114 3.67 -18.96 -0.13
N SER A 115 3.87 -20.01 0.65
CA SER A 115 3.41 -20.07 2.04
C SER A 115 4.14 -19.07 2.92
N PHE A 116 5.47 -18.98 2.80
CA PHE A 116 6.27 -17.96 3.47
C PHE A 116 5.78 -16.55 3.13
N ASN A 117 5.60 -16.27 1.84
CA ASN A 117 5.09 -14.98 1.40
C ASN A 117 3.71 -14.66 1.99
N ASN A 118 2.80 -15.65 2.03
CA ASN A 118 1.47 -15.49 2.63
C ASN A 118 1.54 -15.18 4.13
N VAL A 119 2.47 -15.80 4.87
CA VAL A 119 2.68 -15.50 6.29
C VAL A 119 3.20 -14.08 6.48
N VAL A 120 4.19 -13.64 5.70
CA VAL A 120 4.74 -12.28 5.81
C VAL A 120 3.66 -11.23 5.55
N ARG A 121 2.77 -11.47 4.57
CA ARG A 121 1.64 -10.58 4.24
C ARG A 121 0.51 -10.59 5.26
N ALA A 122 0.36 -11.66 6.03
CA ALA A 122 -0.68 -11.77 7.05
C ALA A 122 -0.41 -10.84 8.24
N ILE A 123 0.85 -10.48 8.45
CA ILE A 123 1.28 -9.58 9.53
C ILE A 123 1.20 -8.13 9.01
N PRO A 124 0.44 -7.24 9.66
CA PRO A 124 0.40 -5.81 9.31
C PRO A 124 1.78 -5.14 9.41
N ASP A 125 2.03 -4.17 8.55
CA ASP A 125 3.24 -3.35 8.51
C ASP A 125 3.55 -2.66 9.87
N LEU A 126 2.52 -2.16 10.55
CA LEU A 126 2.66 -1.56 11.88
C LEU A 126 3.16 -2.57 12.92
N LEU A 127 2.72 -3.82 12.81
CA LEU A 127 3.16 -4.90 13.70
C LEU A 127 4.60 -5.29 13.41
N TRP A 128 5.01 -5.36 12.14
CA TRP A 128 6.42 -5.54 11.76
C TRP A 128 7.31 -4.43 12.34
N ALA A 129 6.89 -3.17 12.21
CA ALA A 129 7.62 -2.05 12.80
C ALA A 129 7.75 -2.19 14.31
N GLY A 130 6.66 -2.51 15.02
CA GLY A 130 6.70 -2.76 16.46
C GLY A 130 7.69 -3.88 16.85
N LEU A 131 7.68 -5.01 16.14
CA LEU A 131 8.61 -6.11 16.39
C LEU A 131 10.07 -5.70 16.19
N PHE A 132 10.37 -4.97 15.11
CA PHE A 132 11.74 -4.50 14.88
C PHE A 132 12.17 -3.39 15.84
N VAL A 133 11.25 -2.51 16.26
CA VAL A 133 11.55 -1.52 17.30
C VAL A 133 11.90 -2.22 18.62
N LEU A 134 11.17 -3.28 18.98
CA LEU A 134 11.47 -4.08 20.18
C LEU A 134 12.82 -4.81 20.06
N GLY A 135 13.17 -5.31 18.87
CA GLY A 135 14.40 -6.08 18.65
C GLY A 135 15.66 -5.23 18.45
N VAL A 136 15.54 -4.08 17.77
CA VAL A 136 16.68 -3.26 17.30
C VAL A 136 16.72 -1.89 17.97
N GLY A 137 15.64 -1.47 18.61
CA GLY A 137 15.49 -0.15 19.24
C GLY A 137 14.77 0.87 18.35
N ILE A 138 14.46 2.03 18.94
CA ILE A 138 13.76 3.15 18.29
C ILE A 138 14.70 3.82 17.26
N GLY A 139 14.18 4.11 16.06
CA GLY A 139 14.94 4.80 15.01
C GLY A 139 14.48 4.43 13.60
N ALA A 140 15.20 4.88 12.58
CA ALA A 140 14.86 4.60 11.18
C ALA A 140 15.08 3.14 10.75
N LEU A 141 16.04 2.44 11.35
CA LEU A 141 16.37 1.05 11.00
C LEU A 141 15.18 0.08 11.14
N PRO A 142 14.43 0.02 12.25
CA PRO A 142 13.26 -0.85 12.33
C PRO A 142 12.16 -0.49 11.32
N GLY A 143 12.00 0.79 10.97
CA GLY A 143 11.07 1.20 9.94
C GLY A 143 11.53 0.76 8.55
N LEU A 144 12.82 0.88 8.24
CA LEU A 144 13.40 0.34 7.00
C LEU A 144 13.18 -1.17 6.88
N LEU A 145 13.39 -1.94 7.96
CA LEU A 145 13.17 -3.38 7.98
C LEU A 145 11.68 -3.72 7.77
N ALA A 146 10.77 -3.00 8.45
CA ALA A 146 9.34 -3.19 8.27
C ALA A 146 8.90 -2.94 6.82
N LEU A 147 9.35 -1.82 6.23
CA LEU A 147 9.07 -1.48 4.84
C LEU A 147 9.69 -2.50 3.87
N PHE A 148 10.89 -3.01 4.16
CA PHE A 148 11.53 -4.06 3.35
C PHE A 148 10.67 -5.33 3.26
N PHE A 149 10.21 -5.85 4.41
CA PHE A 149 9.38 -7.07 4.43
C PHE A 149 8.03 -6.83 3.76
N PHE A 150 7.42 -5.67 3.99
CA PHE A 150 6.20 -5.26 3.31
C PHE A 150 6.38 -5.24 1.79
N SER A 151 7.42 -4.55 1.31
CA SER A 151 7.71 -4.39 -0.12
C SER A 151 7.97 -5.72 -0.79
N MET A 152 8.83 -6.55 -0.18
CA MET A 152 9.13 -7.88 -0.67
C MET A 152 7.84 -8.68 -0.83
N ALA A 153 6.97 -8.66 0.18
CA ALA A 153 5.81 -9.51 0.19
C ALA A 153 4.73 -9.10 -0.84
N VAL A 154 4.51 -7.79 -1.00
CA VAL A 154 3.59 -7.22 -1.99
C VAL A 154 4.12 -7.47 -3.41
N ILE A 155 5.37 -7.13 -3.69
CA ILE A 155 5.95 -7.24 -5.04
C ILE A 155 6.08 -8.71 -5.45
N VAL A 156 6.45 -9.63 -4.54
CA VAL A 156 6.46 -11.08 -4.82
C VAL A 156 5.09 -11.53 -5.30
N LYS A 157 4.03 -11.16 -4.57
CA LYS A 157 2.66 -11.58 -4.91
C LYS A 157 2.24 -11.06 -6.28
N LEU A 158 2.36 -9.76 -6.53
CA LEU A 158 1.91 -9.14 -7.77
C LEU A 158 2.70 -9.66 -8.99
N THR A 159 4.01 -9.87 -8.81
CA THR A 159 4.88 -10.41 -9.86
C THR A 159 4.58 -11.89 -10.12
N ALA A 160 4.34 -12.69 -9.08
CA ALA A 160 3.92 -14.09 -9.24
C ALA A 160 2.57 -14.22 -9.95
N ASP A 161 1.60 -13.36 -9.64
CA ASP A 161 0.29 -13.34 -10.33
C ASP A 161 0.43 -12.95 -11.81
N THR A 162 1.37 -12.04 -12.12
CA THR A 162 1.70 -11.67 -13.50
C THR A 162 2.38 -12.82 -14.24
N LEU A 163 3.26 -13.56 -13.56
CA LEU A 163 3.95 -14.73 -14.09
C LEU A 163 3.01 -15.91 -14.33
N ASP A 164 2.03 -16.14 -13.46
CA ASP A 164 1.03 -17.20 -13.62
C ASP A 164 0.11 -16.94 -14.86
N GLY A 165 0.00 -15.68 -15.30
CA GLY A 165 -0.76 -15.28 -16.50
C GLY A 165 0.11 -14.86 -17.71
N ILE A 166 1.38 -15.24 -17.75
CA ILE A 166 2.32 -14.84 -18.81
C ILE A 166 1.99 -15.47 -20.17
N ASP A 167 2.32 -14.78 -21.26
CA ASP A 167 2.24 -15.35 -22.61
C ASP A 167 3.30 -16.44 -22.80
N MET A 168 2.83 -17.65 -23.09
CA MET A 168 3.67 -18.83 -23.30
C MET A 168 4.39 -18.82 -24.65
N GLY A 169 3.93 -18.05 -25.64
CA GLY A 169 4.50 -18.02 -26.99
C GLY A 169 6.01 -17.78 -27.02
N PRO A 170 6.54 -16.69 -26.41
CA PRO A 170 7.98 -16.45 -26.36
C PRO A 170 8.76 -17.51 -25.57
N ILE A 171 8.14 -18.13 -24.56
CA ILE A 171 8.75 -19.18 -23.74
C ILE A 171 8.92 -20.46 -24.56
N GLU A 172 7.89 -20.85 -25.31
CA GLU A 172 7.90 -22.02 -26.20
C GLU A 172 8.90 -21.82 -27.34
N ALA A 173 8.96 -20.63 -27.94
CA ALA A 173 9.95 -20.29 -28.97
C ALA A 173 11.40 -20.37 -28.44
N ALA A 174 11.64 -19.89 -27.22
CA ALA A 174 12.96 -20.01 -26.59
C ALA A 174 13.33 -21.48 -26.33
N LYS A 175 12.40 -22.31 -25.85
CA LYS A 175 12.64 -23.74 -25.65
C LYS A 175 12.88 -24.47 -26.97
N ALA A 176 12.13 -24.15 -28.02
CA ALA A 176 12.28 -24.74 -29.35
C ALA A 176 13.63 -24.40 -30.01
N SER A 177 14.24 -23.26 -29.68
CA SER A 177 15.58 -22.90 -30.13
C SER A 177 16.72 -23.54 -29.32
N GLY A 178 16.40 -24.39 -28.34
CA GLY A 178 17.37 -25.10 -27.51
C GLY A 178 17.90 -24.29 -26.33
N ALA A 179 17.23 -23.20 -25.95
CA ALA A 179 17.63 -22.40 -24.79
C ALA A 179 17.50 -23.20 -23.49
N SER A 180 18.53 -23.11 -22.64
CA SER A 180 18.46 -23.62 -21.27
C SER A 180 17.41 -22.87 -20.45
N HIS A 181 16.97 -23.44 -19.31
CA HIS A 181 15.96 -22.82 -18.45
C HIS A 181 16.34 -21.39 -18.03
N THR A 182 17.59 -21.16 -17.61
CA THR A 182 18.07 -19.82 -17.22
C THR A 182 18.12 -18.84 -18.40
N GLN A 183 18.47 -19.32 -19.60
CA GLN A 183 18.43 -18.48 -20.80
C GLN A 183 16.99 -18.09 -21.13
N MET A 184 16.06 -19.05 -21.14
CA MET A 184 14.63 -18.81 -21.35
C MET A 184 14.07 -17.80 -20.34
N LEU A 185 14.39 -17.94 -19.05
CA LEU A 185 13.93 -16.98 -18.04
C LEU A 185 14.45 -15.56 -18.33
N ARG A 186 15.73 -15.42 -18.69
CA ARG A 186 16.35 -14.13 -18.92
C ARG A 186 15.89 -13.47 -20.23
N THR A 187 15.63 -14.24 -21.28
CA THR A 187 15.34 -13.70 -22.62
C THR A 187 13.86 -13.65 -22.97
N ALA A 188 13.05 -14.59 -22.45
CA ALA A 188 11.61 -14.63 -22.72
C ALA A 188 10.78 -14.10 -21.55
N VAL A 189 11.10 -14.47 -20.30
CA VAL A 189 10.22 -14.19 -19.15
C VAL A 189 10.48 -12.80 -18.55
N VAL A 190 11.72 -12.52 -18.13
CA VAL A 190 12.08 -11.26 -17.46
C VAL A 190 11.69 -10.03 -18.29
N PRO A 191 11.98 -9.97 -19.62
CA PRO A 191 11.62 -8.81 -20.42
C PRO A 191 10.10 -8.57 -20.52
N GLN A 192 9.29 -9.64 -20.53
CA GLN A 192 7.83 -9.54 -20.57
C GLN A 192 7.25 -8.98 -19.27
N ILE A 193 7.78 -9.39 -18.12
CA ILE A 193 7.25 -8.94 -16.82
C ILE A 193 7.84 -7.60 -16.36
N LEU A 194 8.96 -7.15 -16.95
CA LEU A 194 9.69 -5.97 -16.47
C LEU A 194 8.84 -4.69 -16.41
N PRO A 195 7.99 -4.36 -17.40
CA PRO A 195 7.12 -3.17 -17.34
C PRO A 195 6.13 -3.21 -16.17
N ALA A 196 5.50 -4.37 -15.95
CA ALA A 196 4.58 -4.59 -14.84
C ALA A 196 5.31 -4.54 -13.50
N TYR A 197 6.44 -5.23 -13.40
CA TYR A 197 7.31 -5.25 -12.22
C TYR A 197 7.76 -3.85 -11.81
N SER A 198 8.26 -3.04 -12.75
CA SER A 198 8.62 -1.64 -12.47
C SER A 198 7.43 -0.81 -11.99
N SER A 199 6.24 -1.06 -12.53
CA SER A 199 5.01 -0.41 -12.08
C SER A 199 4.64 -0.82 -10.65
N TYR A 200 4.87 -2.08 -10.26
CA TYR A 200 4.67 -2.55 -8.88
C TYR A 200 5.67 -1.89 -7.92
N VAL A 201 6.95 -1.82 -8.28
CA VAL A 201 7.98 -1.14 -7.46
C VAL A 201 7.63 0.34 -7.23
N LEU A 202 7.20 1.06 -8.27
CA LEU A 202 6.81 2.47 -8.13
C LEU A 202 5.54 2.66 -7.29
N TYR A 203 4.58 1.74 -7.41
CA TYR A 203 3.37 1.75 -6.59
C TYR A 203 3.69 1.48 -5.12
N ASP A 204 4.54 0.48 -4.89
CA ASP A 204 4.94 0.07 -3.55
C ASP A 204 5.79 1.15 -2.86
N PHE A 205 6.64 1.86 -3.61
CA PHE A 205 7.35 3.04 -3.11
C PHE A 205 6.42 4.12 -2.54
N GLU A 206 5.35 4.45 -3.26
CA GLU A 206 4.34 5.41 -2.79
C GLU A 206 3.61 4.90 -1.55
N LEU A 207 3.31 3.59 -1.51
CA LEU A 207 2.68 2.95 -0.37
C LEU A 207 3.58 2.98 0.87
N ASN A 208 4.87 2.69 0.71
CA ASN A 208 5.88 2.75 1.77
C ASN A 208 6.09 4.17 2.30
N LEU A 209 6.10 5.16 1.41
CA LEU A 209 6.19 6.57 1.82
C LEU A 209 4.99 6.95 2.70
N ARG A 210 3.78 6.49 2.39
CA ARG A 210 2.59 6.70 3.23
C ARG A 210 2.63 5.92 4.54
N ALA A 211 2.96 4.63 4.47
CA ALA A 211 3.02 3.74 5.63
C ALA A 211 4.00 4.26 6.68
N SER A 212 5.18 4.73 6.26
CA SER A 212 6.25 5.21 7.14
C SER A 212 5.83 6.33 8.10
N ALA A 213 4.84 7.17 7.75
CA ALA A 213 4.30 8.17 8.67
C ALA A 213 3.56 7.54 9.87
N VAL A 214 2.87 6.42 9.66
CA VAL A 214 2.21 5.66 10.73
C VAL A 214 3.24 4.85 11.51
N LEU A 215 4.23 4.25 10.84
CA LEU A 215 5.28 3.47 11.50
C LEU A 215 6.10 4.34 12.49
N GLY A 216 6.31 5.61 12.18
CA GLY A 216 7.01 6.51 13.11
C GLY A 216 6.27 6.71 14.44
N LEU A 217 4.95 6.51 14.49
CA LEU A 217 4.15 6.59 15.74
C LEU A 217 4.47 5.46 16.72
N VAL A 218 5.01 4.33 16.24
CA VAL A 218 5.45 3.21 17.09
C VAL A 218 6.97 3.22 17.33
N GLY A 219 7.64 4.33 17.00
CA GLY A 219 9.07 4.51 17.22
C GLY A 219 9.96 4.16 16.01
N ALA A 220 9.38 3.91 14.83
CA ALA A 220 10.14 3.47 13.65
C ALA A 220 10.81 4.60 12.83
N GLY A 221 11.00 5.78 13.41
CA GLY A 221 11.72 6.89 12.78
C GLY A 221 10.87 7.83 11.93
N GLY A 222 11.54 8.76 11.25
CA GLY A 222 10.97 9.61 10.23
C GLY A 222 9.98 10.66 10.75
N ILE A 223 9.11 11.11 9.85
CA ILE A 223 8.13 12.17 10.10
C ILE A 223 7.08 11.74 11.13
N GLY A 224 6.79 10.43 11.22
CA GLY A 224 5.83 9.88 12.17
C GLY A 224 6.22 10.11 13.64
N GLN A 225 7.51 9.99 13.99
CA GLN A 225 7.96 10.31 15.36
C GLN A 225 7.74 11.79 15.70
N ARG A 226 7.87 12.66 14.69
CA ARG A 226 7.66 14.10 14.84
C ARG A 226 6.18 14.45 15.01
N LEU A 227 5.32 13.76 14.26
CA LEU A 227 3.87 13.83 14.44
C LEU A 227 3.47 13.36 15.84
N ASP A 228 4.03 12.24 16.30
CA ASP A 228 3.79 11.71 17.64
C ASP A 228 4.23 12.67 18.75
N PHE A 229 5.39 13.30 18.58
CA PHE A 229 5.89 14.29 19.53
C PHE A 229 4.93 15.46 19.75
N PHE A 230 4.40 16.07 18.67
CA PHE A 230 3.43 17.17 18.81
C PHE A 230 2.04 16.70 19.25
N ARG A 231 1.65 15.47 18.86
CA ARG A 231 0.43 14.82 19.35
C ARG A 231 0.45 14.70 20.87
N ASN A 232 1.54 14.17 21.42
CA ASN A 232 1.68 13.92 22.86
C ASN A 232 1.79 15.22 23.68
N ARG A 233 2.17 16.34 23.05
CA ARG A 233 2.20 17.67 23.68
C ARG A 233 0.89 18.46 23.54
N GLY A 234 -0.06 17.98 22.71
CA GLY A 234 -1.27 18.72 22.38
C GLY A 234 -1.02 19.97 21.52
N ASP A 235 0.12 20.03 20.82
CA ASP A 235 0.50 21.15 19.93
C ASP A 235 -0.18 20.97 18.55
N TRP A 236 -1.51 21.06 18.51
CA TRP A 236 -2.31 20.71 17.33
C TRP A 236 -2.01 21.56 16.09
N GLY A 237 -1.71 22.85 16.24
CA GLY A 237 -1.34 23.72 15.12
C GLY A 237 -0.03 23.31 14.43
N LYS A 238 0.95 22.82 15.20
CA LYS A 238 2.21 22.27 14.65
C LYS A 238 2.00 20.89 14.04
N LEU A 239 1.19 20.05 14.68
CA LEU A 239 0.81 18.74 14.15
C LEU A 239 0.15 18.89 12.78
N TRP A 240 -0.85 19.76 12.65
CA TRP A 240 -1.51 20.02 11.36
C TRP A 240 -0.57 20.62 10.32
N GLY A 241 0.38 21.46 10.73
CA GLY A 241 1.45 21.94 9.84
C GLY A 241 2.31 20.79 9.26
N LEU A 242 2.67 19.81 10.09
CA LEU A 242 3.39 18.62 9.62
C LEU A 242 2.52 17.71 8.75
N VAL A 243 1.25 17.53 9.08
CA VAL A 243 0.31 16.75 8.26
C VAL A 243 0.16 17.38 6.88
N LEU A 244 0.00 18.71 6.81
CA LEU A 244 -0.09 19.44 5.54
C LEU A 244 1.22 19.33 4.74
N MET A 245 2.37 19.48 5.40
CA MET A 245 3.68 19.27 4.77
C MET A 245 3.77 17.89 4.14
N PHE A 246 3.47 16.84 4.92
CA PHE A 246 3.55 15.45 4.48
C PHE A 246 2.60 15.20 3.31
N PHE A 247 1.35 15.66 3.41
CA PHE A 247 0.35 15.57 2.35
C PHE A 247 0.84 16.19 1.04
N LEU A 248 1.34 17.43 1.08
CA LEU A 248 1.83 18.12 -0.11
C LEU A 248 2.98 17.37 -0.77
N VAL A 249 3.92 16.83 0.02
CA VAL A 249 5.03 16.08 -0.56
C VAL A 249 4.58 14.73 -1.14
N VAL A 250 3.68 14.01 -0.46
CA VAL A 250 3.12 12.76 -0.98
C VAL A 250 2.42 12.99 -2.32
N VAL A 251 1.64 14.07 -2.45
CA VAL A 251 0.99 14.43 -3.73
C VAL A 251 2.01 14.71 -4.84
N VAL A 252 3.11 15.40 -4.53
CA VAL A 252 4.20 15.65 -5.51
C VAL A 252 4.88 14.34 -5.92
N VAL A 253 5.14 13.45 -4.97
CA VAL A 253 5.76 12.15 -5.23
C VAL A 253 4.83 11.26 -6.06
N GLU A 254 3.53 11.21 -5.74
CA GLU A 254 2.52 10.47 -6.50
C GLU A 254 2.45 10.98 -7.95
N TRP A 255 2.39 12.31 -8.13
CA TRP A 255 2.38 12.91 -9.47
C TRP A 255 3.62 12.52 -10.30
N LEU A 256 4.81 12.55 -9.69
CA LEU A 256 6.05 12.14 -10.34
C LEU A 256 6.04 10.64 -10.69
N SER A 257 5.61 9.78 -9.76
CA SER A 257 5.51 8.33 -9.94
C SER A 257 4.55 7.97 -11.09
N VAL A 258 3.40 8.63 -11.19
CA VAL A 258 2.45 8.46 -12.30
C VAL A 258 3.09 8.86 -13.62
N ARG A 259 3.83 9.98 -13.65
CA ARG A 259 4.47 10.47 -14.88
C ARG A 259 5.54 9.52 -15.40
N ILE A 260 6.31 8.90 -14.51
CA ILE A 260 7.32 7.88 -14.81
C ILE A 260 6.64 6.62 -15.32
N ARG A 261 5.59 6.14 -14.64
CA ARG A 261 4.86 4.92 -15.00
C ARG A 261 4.29 4.96 -16.43
N ARG A 262 3.72 6.09 -16.84
CA ARG A 262 3.20 6.32 -18.22
C ARG A 262 4.26 6.28 -19.33
N ARG A 263 5.55 6.23 -18.97
CA ARG A 263 6.65 6.06 -19.94
C ARG A 263 7.12 4.60 -20.03
N LEU A 264 6.78 3.79 -19.03
CA LEU A 264 7.18 2.38 -18.92
C LEU A 264 6.11 1.43 -19.47
N VAL A 265 4.84 1.82 -19.39
CA VAL A 265 3.65 1.13 -19.90
C VAL A 265 2.93 2.07 -20.86
#